data_AF-A0A7C2WVT6-F1
#
_entry.id   AF-A0A7C2WVT6-F1
#
_cell.length_a   1.000
_cell.length_b   1.000
_cell.length_c   1.000
_cell.angle_alpha   90.00
_cell.angle_beta   90.00
_cell.angle_gamma   90.00
#
_symmetry.space_group_name_H-M   'P 1'
#
loop_
_entity.id
_entity.type
_entity.pdbx_description
1 polymer ?
#
loop_
_entity_poly.entity_id
_entity_poly.type
_entity_poly.pdbx_seq_one_letter_code
_entity_poly.pdbx_strand_id
1 'polypeptide(L)' 'MYDLIVLGGGPAGLTATVYAIRKRLNVLLITGD' A
#
# COMPACT_ATOMS: atom_id res chain seq x y z
N MET A 1 -2.19 -13.54 -4.77
CA MET A 1 -3.44 -12.89 -4.32
C MET A 1 -3.04 -11.80 -3.34
N TYR A 2 -3.58 -10.59 -3.46
CA TYR A 2 -3.26 -9.47 -2.56
C TYR A 2 -4.42 -9.28 -1.57
N ASP A 3 -4.09 -8.97 -0.32
CA ASP A 3 -5.04 -8.69 0.76
C ASP A 3 -5.49 -7.21 0.75
N LEU A 4 -4.65 -6.32 0.20
CA LEU A 4 -4.93 -4.89 0.11
C LEU A 4 -4.29 -4.32 -1.16
N ILE A 5 -5.01 -3.42 -1.84
CA ILE A 5 -4.47 -2.61 -2.93
C ILE A 5 -4.53 -1.15 -2.50
N VAL A 6 -3.40 -0.46 -2.60
CA VAL A 6 -3.26 0.98 -2.30
C VAL A 6 -3.03 1.72 -3.61
N LEU A 7 -3.83 2.75 -3.86
CA LEU A 7 -3.72 3.59 -5.06
C LEU A 7 -3.20 4.98 -4.67
N GLY A 8 -2.09 5.40 -5.29
CA GLY A 8 -1.43 6.69 -5.08
C GLY A 8 -0.12 6.58 -4.28
N GLY A 9 0.96 7.12 -4.85
CA GLY A 9 2.32 7.09 -4.27
C GLY A 9 2.64 8.24 -3.31
N GLY A 10 1.65 9.09 -2.98
CA GLY A 10 1.85 10.21 -2.08
C GLY A 10 2.08 9.79 -0.62
N PRO A 11 2.30 10.75 0.29
CA PRO A 11 2.59 10.48 1.70
C PRO A 11 1.53 9.61 2.39
N ALA A 12 0.26 9.79 2.03
CA ALA A 12 -0.84 9.00 2.57
C ALA A 12 -0.81 7.53 2.12
N GLY A 13 -0.57 7.28 0.83
CA GLY A 13 -0.52 5.92 0.27
C GLY A 13 0.72 5.15 0.72
N LEU A 14 1.87 5.81 0.81
CA LEU A 14 3.08 5.24 1.42
C LEU A 14 2.87 4.88 2.89
N THR A 15 2.28 5.79 3.67
CA THR A 15 1.98 5.54 5.08
C THR A 15 1.05 4.34 5.25
N ALA A 16 -0.05 4.29 4.49
CA ALA A 16 -0.99 3.17 4.53
C ALA A 16 -0.32 1.84 4.18
N THR A 17 0.52 1.84 3.12
CA THR A 17 1.27 0.66 2.68
C THR A 17 2.23 0.17 3.76
N VAL A 18 2.98 1.07 4.40
CA VAL A 18 3.93 0.71 5.47
C VAL A 18 3.21 0.06 6.66
N TYR A 19 2.07 0.60 7.10
CA TYR A 19 1.30 0.00 8.19
C TYR A 19 0.65 -1.33 7.80
N ALA A 20 0.22 -1.47 6.54
CA ALA A 20 -0.34 -2.72 6.04
C ALA A 20 0.71 -3.83 5.95
N ILE A 21 1.94 -3.50 5.49
CA ILE A 21 3.10 -4.42 5.51
C ILE A 21 3.47 -4.81 6.95
N ARG A 22 3.45 -3.87 7.90
CA ARG A 22 3.70 -4.17 9.33
C ARG A 22 2.68 -5.15 9.91
N LYS A 23 1.46 -5.17 9.39
CA LYS A 23 0.42 -6.15 9.73
C LYS A 23 0.54 -7.46 8.95
N ARG A 24 1.62 -7.65 8.19
CA ARG A 24 1.88 -8.83 7.33
C ARG A 24 0.80 -9.07 6.27
N LEU A 25 0.15 -8.02 5.79
CA LEU A 25 -0.75 -8.09 4.65
C LEU A 25 0.06 -8.16 3.35
N ASN A 26 -0.42 -8.93 2.38
CA ASN A 26 0.09 -8.90 1.01
C ASN A 26 -0.49 -7.68 0.31
N VAL A 27 0.31 -6.62 0.18
CA VAL A 27 -0.16 -5.32 -0.31
C VAL A 27 0.40 -5.04 -1.70
N LEU A 28 -0.43 -4.52 -2.60
CA LEU A 28 -0.02 -3.97 -3.89
C LEU A 28 -0.19 -2.44 -3.86
N LEU A 29 0.90 -1.68 -4.04
CA LEU A 29 0.85 -0.23 -4.22
C LEU A 29 0.95 0.10 -5.71
N ILE A 30 -0.01 0.88 -6.23
CA ILE A 30 -0.03 1.36 -7.61
C ILE A 30 0.04 2.89 -7.59
N THR A 31 1.02 3.45 -8.28
CA THR A 31 1.23 4.90 -8.41
C THR A 31 0.95 5.32 -9.85
N GLY A 32 0.49 6.56 -10.05
CA GLY A 32 0.10 7.09 -11.36
C GLY A 32 1.13 8.06 -11.96
N ASP A 33 2.37 8.00 -11.47
CA ASP A 33 3.52 8.72 -12.02
C ASP A 33 4.25 7.86 -13.07
#